data_AF-A0A562ZIM1-F1
#
_entry.id   AF-A0A562ZIM1-F1
#
_cell.length_a   1.000
_cell.length_b   1.000
_cell.length_c   1.000
_cell.angle_alpha   90.00
_cell.angle_beta   90.00
_cell.angle_gamma   90.00
#
_symmetry.space_group_name_H-M   'P 1'
#
loop_
_entity.id
_entity.type
_entity.pdbx_description
1 polymer ?
#
loop_
_entity_poly.entity_id
_entity_poly.type
_entity_poly.pdbx_seq_one_letter_code
_entity_poly.pdbx_strand_id
1 'polypeptide(L)'
;MPGHALEQAMRDAGLEVLGPCQRLSAMPELLHRSQLLQDFTAAEADILGTLMLHVRATPGQLLIQEGASSDWMMLLLRGTVDVGKRKVDGEADTDGPGGNTRLAVLPAGSVLGEMSMFDGEPRYASCWALSEVEAAVLDRAAVARLIVAKPEVGAKLLVKLTQLLAQRLRNTSSQLVRVLRSKAV
;
A
#
# COMPACT_ATOMS: atom_id res chain seq x y z
N MET A 1 -8.23 -4.99 17.34
CA MET A 1 -8.81 -5.93 16.37
C MET A 1 -9.24 -5.19 15.13
N PRO A 2 -9.02 -5.76 13.93
CA PRO A 2 -9.59 -5.25 12.68
C PRO A 2 -11.11 -5.10 12.79
N GLY A 3 -11.68 -4.09 12.13
CA GLY A 3 -13.12 -3.85 12.14
C GLY A 3 -13.85 -4.81 11.21
N HIS A 4 -15.06 -5.26 11.59
CA HIS A 4 -15.92 -6.09 10.74
C HIS A 4 -16.20 -5.46 9.36
N ALA A 5 -16.28 -4.12 9.30
CA ALA A 5 -16.46 -3.40 8.05
C ALA A 5 -15.26 -3.53 7.10
N LEU A 6 -14.03 -3.51 7.63
CA LEU A 6 -12.82 -3.71 6.83
C LEU A 6 -12.76 -5.13 6.29
N GLU A 7 -13.06 -6.13 7.12
CA GLU A 7 -13.11 -7.53 6.68
C GLU A 7 -14.13 -7.75 5.56
N GLN A 8 -15.33 -7.20 5.70
CA GLN A 8 -16.35 -7.29 4.66
C GLN A 8 -15.89 -6.61 3.36
N ALA A 9 -15.31 -5.41 3.45
CA ALA A 9 -14.79 -4.72 2.26
C ALA A 9 -13.71 -5.51 1.52
N MET A 10 -12.83 -6.22 2.24
CA MET A 10 -11.83 -7.09 1.62
C MET A 10 -12.46 -8.30 0.92
N ARG A 11 -13.50 -8.90 1.53
CA ARG A 11 -14.24 -10.02 0.93
C ARG A 11 -15.02 -9.58 -0.31
N ASP A 12 -15.65 -8.42 -0.25
CA ASP A 12 -16.39 -7.84 -1.39
C ASP A 12 -15.46 -7.50 -2.55
N ALA A 13 -14.19 -7.15 -2.26
CA ALA A 13 -13.13 -7.00 -3.25
C ALA A 13 -12.56 -8.34 -3.78
N GLY A 14 -13.08 -9.48 -3.32
CA GLY A 14 -12.67 -10.82 -3.75
C GLY A 14 -11.36 -11.32 -3.13
N LEU A 15 -10.87 -10.66 -2.07
CA LEU A 15 -9.65 -11.05 -1.37
C LEU A 15 -9.95 -12.13 -0.32
N GLU A 16 -9.04 -13.08 -0.17
CA GLU A 16 -9.13 -14.09 0.89
C GLU A 16 -8.70 -13.45 2.22
N VAL A 17 -9.62 -13.36 3.18
CA VAL A 17 -9.33 -12.84 4.53
C VAL A 17 -8.80 -13.97 5.40
N LEU A 18 -7.54 -13.86 5.82
CA LEU A 18 -6.81 -14.83 6.64
C LEU A 18 -6.91 -14.57 8.15
N GLY A 19 -7.56 -13.46 8.54
CA GLY A 19 -7.72 -13.02 9.93
C GLY A 19 -6.66 -12.01 10.35
N PRO A 20 -6.46 -11.75 11.65
CA PRO A 20 -5.50 -10.75 12.11
C PRO A 20 -4.04 -11.14 11.82
N CYS A 21 -3.19 -10.17 11.47
CA CYS A 21 -1.79 -10.45 11.12
C CYS A 21 -0.94 -10.89 12.34
N GLN A 22 -1.17 -10.28 13.51
CA GLN A 22 -0.60 -10.57 14.85
C GLN A 22 0.93 -10.56 14.99
N ARG A 23 1.71 -11.24 14.14
CA ARG A 23 3.16 -11.40 14.27
C ARG A 23 3.93 -10.91 13.05
N LEU A 24 4.04 -9.58 12.89
CA LEU A 24 4.89 -8.99 11.86
C LEU A 24 6.37 -9.33 12.10
N SER A 25 6.78 -9.50 13.35
CA SER A 25 8.14 -9.88 13.74
C SER A 25 8.58 -11.25 13.22
N ALA A 26 7.63 -12.14 12.90
CA ALA A 26 7.92 -13.44 12.30
C ALA A 26 8.46 -13.34 10.86
N MET A 27 8.42 -12.15 10.26
CA MET A 27 8.97 -11.83 8.94
C MET A 27 10.12 -10.82 9.10
N PRO A 28 11.29 -11.24 9.63
CA PRO A 28 12.39 -10.33 9.98
C PRO A 28 12.91 -9.53 8.77
N GLU A 29 12.81 -10.09 7.57
CA GLU A 29 13.14 -9.40 6.31
C GLU A 29 12.33 -8.12 6.12
N LEU A 30 11.06 -8.09 6.55
CA LEU A 30 10.20 -6.91 6.40
C LEU A 30 10.60 -5.78 7.35
N LEU A 31 11.12 -6.10 8.54
CA LEU A 31 11.63 -5.09 9.49
C LEU A 31 12.83 -4.33 8.93
N HIS A 32 13.62 -4.98 8.07
CA HIS A 32 14.80 -4.38 7.44
C HIS A 32 14.48 -3.71 6.10
N ARG A 33 13.58 -4.32 5.30
CA ARG A 33 13.33 -3.88 3.92
C ARG A 33 12.18 -2.90 3.78
N SER A 34 11.21 -2.93 4.69
CA SER A 34 10.04 -2.05 4.60
C SER A 34 10.37 -0.65 5.10
N GLN A 35 10.09 0.36 4.27
CA GLN A 35 10.20 1.76 4.71
C GLN A 35 9.23 2.12 5.85
N LEU A 36 8.15 1.33 6.01
CA LEU A 36 7.18 1.50 7.08
C LEU A 36 7.69 0.93 8.41
N LEU A 37 8.33 -0.24 8.36
CA LEU A 37 8.74 -1.00 9.55
C LEU A 37 10.19 -0.78 9.94
N GLN A 38 11.02 -0.17 9.08
CA GLN A 38 12.38 0.21 9.44
C GLN A 38 12.33 1.09 10.72
N ASP A 39 13.08 0.70 11.74
CA ASP A 39 13.12 1.29 13.11
C ASP A 39 12.00 0.85 14.08
N PHE A 40 11.11 -0.07 13.68
CA PHE A 40 10.26 -0.77 14.64
C PHE A 40 11.06 -1.92 15.28
N THR A 41 10.97 -2.01 16.61
CA THR A 41 11.35 -3.24 17.32
C THR A 41 10.35 -4.35 17.00
N ALA A 42 10.74 -5.61 17.23
CA ALA A 42 9.86 -6.75 17.04
C ALA A 42 8.52 -6.61 17.81
N ALA A 43 8.59 -6.15 19.07
CA ALA A 43 7.41 -5.94 19.90
C ALA A 43 6.49 -4.83 19.35
N GLU A 44 7.05 -3.73 18.87
CA GLU A 44 6.26 -2.65 18.26
C GLU A 44 5.62 -3.08 16.94
N ALA A 45 6.35 -3.85 16.13
CA ALA A 45 5.82 -4.41 14.88
C ALA A 45 4.66 -5.37 15.16
N ASP A 46 4.76 -6.21 16.19
CA ASP A 46 3.66 -7.11 16.56
C ASP A 46 2.45 -6.35 17.10
N ILE A 47 2.66 -5.29 17.90
CA ILE A 47 1.58 -4.37 18.31
C ILE A 47 0.83 -3.84 17.08
N LEU A 48 1.57 -3.34 16.08
CA LEU A 48 0.97 -2.87 14.82
C LEU A 48 0.25 -4.00 14.08
N GLY A 49 0.85 -5.19 14.01
CA GLY A 49 0.28 -6.39 13.38
C GLY A 49 -1.04 -6.83 13.99
N THR A 50 -1.27 -6.64 15.29
CA THR A 50 -2.56 -6.95 15.94
C THR A 50 -3.73 -6.06 15.47
N LEU A 51 -3.42 -4.91 14.87
CA LEU A 51 -4.38 -3.97 14.32
C LEU A 51 -4.63 -4.17 12.82
N MET A 52 -3.79 -4.97 12.16
CA MET A 52 -3.85 -5.23 10.74
C MET A 52 -4.64 -6.49 10.41
N LEU A 53 -5.38 -6.44 9.32
CA LEU A 53 -6.05 -7.61 8.74
C LEU A 53 -5.13 -8.25 7.70
N HIS A 54 -4.90 -9.55 7.80
CA HIS A 54 -4.13 -10.31 6.84
C HIS A 54 -5.05 -10.78 5.70
N VAL A 55 -4.67 -10.47 4.47
CA VAL A 55 -5.39 -10.89 3.26
C VAL A 55 -4.45 -11.51 2.24
N ARG A 56 -5.02 -12.36 1.38
CA ARG A 56 -4.33 -12.95 0.22
C ARG A 56 -5.07 -12.61 -1.07
N ALA A 57 -4.28 -12.37 -2.12
CA ALA A 57 -4.73 -12.22 -3.50
C ALA A 57 -3.99 -13.21 -4.42
N THR A 58 -4.70 -13.77 -5.40
CA THR A 58 -4.13 -14.60 -6.46
C THR A 58 -3.61 -13.73 -7.61
N PRO A 59 -2.66 -14.23 -8.44
CA PRO A 59 -2.19 -13.50 -9.62
C PRO A 59 -3.35 -12.99 -10.50
N GLY A 60 -3.22 -11.75 -10.97
CA GLY A 60 -4.21 -11.04 -11.78
C GLY A 60 -5.31 -10.34 -11.00
N GLN A 61 -5.50 -10.63 -9.71
CA GLN A 61 -6.55 -9.97 -8.91
C GLN A 61 -6.25 -8.49 -8.66
N LEU A 62 -7.32 -7.70 -8.62
CA LEU A 62 -7.27 -6.27 -8.31
C LEU A 62 -7.26 -6.08 -6.79
N LEU A 63 -6.20 -5.50 -6.23
CA LEU A 63 -6.11 -5.17 -4.81
C LEU A 63 -6.71 -3.80 -4.50
N ILE A 64 -6.46 -2.83 -5.38
CA ILE A 64 -6.94 -1.45 -5.25
C ILE A 64 -7.49 -1.02 -6.59
N GLN A 65 -8.70 -0.45 -6.59
CA GLN A 65 -9.33 0.12 -7.78
C GLN A 65 -9.14 1.64 -7.80
N GLU A 66 -8.61 2.18 -8.90
CA GLU A 66 -8.54 3.62 -9.17
C GLU A 66 -9.92 4.29 -9.04
N GLY A 67 -9.97 5.48 -8.45
CA GLY A 67 -11.19 6.25 -8.26
C GLY A 67 -12.10 5.74 -7.13
N ALA A 68 -11.84 4.57 -6.55
CA ALA A 68 -12.59 4.10 -5.40
C ALA A 68 -12.34 4.97 -4.17
N SER A 69 -13.37 5.24 -3.37
CA SER A 69 -13.19 5.83 -2.04
C SER A 69 -12.86 4.73 -1.04
N SER A 70 -11.81 4.91 -0.25
CA SER A 70 -11.43 3.97 0.81
C SER A 70 -10.44 4.60 1.79
N ASP A 71 -10.50 4.16 3.04
CA ASP A 71 -9.80 4.74 4.20
C ASP A 71 -8.76 3.78 4.79
N TRP A 72 -8.25 2.85 3.99
CA TRP A 72 -7.27 1.85 4.39
C TRP A 72 -6.05 1.84 3.48
N MET A 73 -4.96 1.28 3.98
CA MET A 73 -3.70 1.05 3.27
C MET A 73 -3.29 -0.42 3.39
N MET A 74 -2.36 -0.85 2.55
CA MET A 74 -1.80 -2.20 2.60
C MET A 74 -0.27 -2.14 2.73
N LEU A 75 0.28 -3.00 3.58
CA LEU A 75 1.69 -3.38 3.58
C LEU A 75 1.82 -4.75 2.89
N LEU A 76 2.60 -4.83 1.82
CA LEU A 76 2.87 -6.09 1.14
C LEU A 76 3.80 -6.95 2.00
N LEU A 77 3.31 -8.11 2.42
CA LEU A 77 4.08 -9.09 3.19
C LEU A 77 4.85 -10.03 2.26
N ARG A 78 4.20 -10.46 1.17
CA ARG A 78 4.77 -11.32 0.13
C ARG A 78 4.22 -10.94 -1.25
N GLY A 79 4.91 -11.40 -2.29
CA GLY A 79 4.47 -11.23 -3.67
C GLY A 79 4.94 -9.92 -4.32
N THR A 80 4.31 -9.59 -5.44
CA THR A 80 4.62 -8.42 -6.25
C THR A 80 3.35 -7.84 -6.84
N VAL A 81 3.25 -6.52 -6.85
CA VAL A 81 2.07 -5.77 -7.31
C VAL A 81 2.44 -4.82 -8.43
N ASP A 82 1.64 -4.79 -9.50
CA ASP A 82 1.71 -3.78 -10.55
C ASP A 82 0.81 -2.60 -10.17
N VAL A 83 1.32 -1.38 -10.31
CA VAL A 83 0.57 -0.15 -10.07
C VAL A 83 0.44 0.59 -11.39
N GLY A 84 -0.78 0.92 -11.79
CA GLY A 84 -1.04 1.56 -13.08
C GLY A 84 -2.35 2.33 -13.12
N LYS A 85 -2.43 3.22 -14.11
CA LYS A 85 -3.68 3.91 -14.47
C LYS A 85 -4.28 3.30 -15.71
N ARG A 86 -5.62 3.26 -15.78
CA ARG A 86 -6.31 2.92 -17.03
C ARG A 86 -6.13 4.07 -18.02
N LYS A 87 -5.75 3.79 -19.27
CA LYS A 87 -5.73 4.81 -20.33
C LYS A 87 -7.15 5.37 -20.46
N VAL A 88 -7.25 6.69 -20.55
CA VAL A 88 -8.47 7.37 -21.00
C VAL A 88 -8.45 7.31 -22.53
N ASP A 89 -9.58 6.98 -23.15
CA ASP A 89 -9.70 6.88 -24.62
C ASP A 89 -9.13 8.14 -25.30
N GLY A 90 -8.09 7.97 -26.14
CA GLY A 90 -7.47 9.05 -26.93
C GLY A 90 -5.95 9.26 -26.77
N GLU A 91 -5.28 8.58 -25.83
CA GLU A 91 -3.81 8.65 -25.71
C GLU A 91 -3.11 7.61 -26.62
N ALA A 92 -2.33 8.10 -27.59
CA ALA A 92 -1.65 7.32 -28.61
C ALA A 92 -0.81 6.15 -28.04
N ASP A 93 -0.80 5.04 -28.79
CA ASP A 93 -0.10 3.80 -28.46
C ASP A 93 1.42 3.99 -28.38
N THR A 94 1.90 4.27 -27.17
CA THR A 94 3.20 3.79 -26.72
C THR A 94 2.95 2.77 -25.62
N ASP A 95 3.45 1.54 -25.83
CA ASP A 95 3.49 0.40 -24.91
C ASP A 95 2.28 -0.56 -24.85
N GLY A 96 2.19 -1.41 -25.88
CA GLY A 96 1.71 -2.80 -25.78
C GLY A 96 0.19 -3.04 -25.69
N PRO A 97 -0.27 -4.27 -25.99
CA PRO A 97 -1.68 -4.61 -25.96
C PRO A 97 -2.14 -4.77 -24.50
N GLY A 98 -2.75 -3.72 -23.95
CA GLY A 98 -3.24 -3.77 -22.58
C GLY A 98 -3.57 -2.45 -21.89
N GLY A 99 -3.79 -1.35 -22.62
CA GLY A 99 -4.59 -0.20 -22.19
C GLY A 99 -4.26 0.52 -20.86
N ASN A 100 -3.19 0.17 -20.15
CA ASN A 100 -2.85 0.75 -18.85
C ASN A 100 -1.43 1.32 -18.85
N THR A 101 -1.29 2.54 -18.33
CA THR A 101 0.02 3.16 -18.10
C THR A 101 0.58 2.65 -16.77
N ARG A 102 1.59 1.77 -16.84
CA ARG A 102 2.31 1.27 -15.65
C ARG A 102 3.08 2.40 -14.99
N LEU A 103 2.84 2.62 -13.70
CA LEU A 103 3.50 3.62 -12.88
C LEU A 103 4.67 3.02 -12.09
N ALA A 104 4.47 1.83 -11.51
CA ALA A 104 5.49 1.17 -10.68
C ALA A 104 5.20 -0.32 -10.52
N VAL A 105 6.24 -1.09 -10.19
CA VAL A 105 6.12 -2.47 -9.69
C VAL A 105 6.62 -2.50 -8.25
N LEU A 106 5.76 -2.93 -7.33
CA LEU A 106 6.00 -2.90 -5.90
C LEU A 106 6.30 -4.32 -5.36
N PRO A 107 7.49 -4.56 -4.79
CA PRO A 107 7.81 -5.83 -4.13
C PRO A 107 7.29 -5.89 -2.70
N ALA A 108 7.39 -7.06 -2.07
CA ALA A 108 7.22 -7.23 -0.61
C ALA A 108 8.01 -6.20 0.20
N GLY A 109 7.41 -5.71 1.29
CA GLY A 109 7.89 -4.59 2.10
C GLY A 109 7.36 -3.23 1.66
N SER A 110 6.78 -3.13 0.47
CA SER A 110 6.17 -1.89 -0.03
C SER A 110 4.81 -1.62 0.60
N VAL A 111 4.47 -0.34 0.66
CA VAL A 111 3.17 0.15 1.09
C VAL A 111 2.37 0.60 -0.14
N LEU A 112 1.06 0.45 -0.14
CA LEU A 112 0.17 1.00 -1.17
C LEU A 112 -1.15 1.47 -0.56
N GLY A 113 -1.79 2.43 -1.23
CA GLY A 113 -3.05 3.01 -0.77
C GLY A 113 -2.92 3.96 0.42
N GLU A 114 -1.71 4.36 0.80
CA GLU A 114 -1.51 5.23 1.95
C GLU A 114 -2.01 6.65 1.72
N MET A 115 -1.93 7.18 0.49
CA MET A 115 -2.37 8.55 0.17
C MET A 115 -3.85 8.76 0.50
N SER A 116 -4.74 7.99 -0.14
CA SER A 116 -6.19 8.03 0.12
C SER A 116 -6.57 7.76 1.57
N MET A 117 -5.80 6.90 2.27
CA MET A 117 -6.03 6.66 3.69
C MET A 117 -5.80 7.95 4.52
N PHE A 118 -4.86 8.81 4.14
CA PHE A 118 -4.57 10.06 4.84
C PHE A 118 -5.39 11.26 4.40
N ASP A 119 -5.43 11.54 3.10
CA ASP A 119 -6.09 12.74 2.56
C ASP A 119 -7.59 12.53 2.31
N GLY A 120 -8.06 11.28 2.25
CA GLY A 120 -9.45 10.95 1.93
C GLY A 120 -9.82 11.09 0.47
N GLU A 121 -8.86 11.41 -0.40
CA GLU A 121 -9.07 11.51 -1.84
C GLU A 121 -9.26 10.10 -2.45
N PRO A 122 -9.98 10.00 -3.59
CA PRO A 122 -10.12 8.75 -4.31
C PRO A 122 -8.77 8.07 -4.62
N ARG A 123 -8.77 6.74 -4.76
CA ARG A 123 -7.57 5.97 -5.10
C ARG A 123 -6.90 6.52 -6.35
N TYR A 124 -5.64 6.93 -6.22
CA TYR A 124 -4.89 7.55 -7.32
C TYR A 124 -4.66 6.61 -8.51
N ALA A 125 -4.45 5.32 -8.25
CA ALA A 125 -4.14 4.32 -9.27
C ALA A 125 -4.68 2.96 -8.86
N SER A 126 -4.81 2.08 -9.85
CA SER A 126 -5.18 0.70 -9.62
C SER A 126 -3.95 -0.14 -9.33
N CYS A 127 -4.13 -1.21 -8.53
CA CYS A 127 -3.05 -2.12 -8.13
C CYS A 127 -3.46 -3.56 -8.39
N TRP A 128 -2.66 -4.32 -9.12
CA TRP A 128 -2.93 -5.72 -9.48
C TRP A 128 -1.84 -6.66 -8.96
N ALA A 129 -2.23 -7.84 -8.53
CA ALA A 129 -1.32 -8.89 -8.12
C ALA A 129 -0.58 -9.45 -9.35
N LEU A 130 0.74 -9.33 -9.41
CA LEU A 130 1.54 -9.98 -10.46
C LEU A 130 1.91 -11.43 -10.10
N SER A 131 1.97 -11.71 -8.80
CA SER A 131 2.15 -13.05 -8.23
C SER A 131 1.12 -13.27 -7.13
N GLU A 132 1.16 -14.40 -6.43
CA GLU A 132 0.41 -14.53 -5.19
C GLU A 132 0.90 -13.48 -4.18
N VAL A 133 -0.03 -12.68 -3.66
CA VAL A 133 0.26 -11.57 -2.75
C VAL A 133 -0.38 -11.84 -1.41
N GLU A 134 0.41 -11.69 -0.35
CA GLU A 134 -0.09 -11.56 1.01
C GLU A 134 0.13 -10.13 1.49
N ALA A 135 -0.88 -9.53 2.10
CA ALA A 135 -0.85 -8.14 2.55
C ALA A 135 -1.47 -7.96 3.93
N ALA A 136 -0.92 -7.03 4.70
CA ALA A 136 -1.49 -6.56 5.96
C ALA A 136 -2.21 -5.23 5.72
N VAL A 137 -3.51 -5.20 5.97
CA VAL A 137 -4.41 -4.06 5.72
C VAL A 137 -4.62 -3.29 7.02
N LEU A 138 -4.44 -1.98 6.98
CA LEU A 138 -4.64 -1.08 8.12
C LEU A 138 -5.61 0.03 7.75
N ASP A 139 -6.68 0.21 8.52
CA ASP A 139 -7.66 1.29 8.35
C ASP A 139 -7.31 2.53 9.19
N ARG A 140 -7.85 3.68 8.78
CA ARG A 140 -7.67 4.96 9.48
C ARG A 140 -8.11 4.88 10.95
N ALA A 141 -9.19 4.14 11.22
CA ALA A 141 -9.70 3.95 12.57
C ALA A 141 -8.70 3.19 13.47
N ALA A 142 -7.98 2.20 12.94
CA ALA A 142 -6.92 1.47 13.63
C ALA A 142 -5.73 2.36 13.94
N VAL A 143 -5.34 3.25 13.02
CA VAL A 143 -4.30 4.27 13.27
C VAL A 143 -4.70 5.17 14.44
N ALA A 144 -5.94 5.68 14.45
CA ALA A 144 -6.44 6.50 15.55
C ALA A 144 -6.42 5.75 16.89
N ARG A 145 -6.85 4.48 16.91
CA ARG A 145 -6.78 3.63 18.10
C ARG A 145 -5.33 3.40 18.56
N LEU A 146 -4.39 3.20 17.63
CA LEU A 146 -2.99 3.01 17.95
C LEU A 146 -2.38 4.23 18.62
N ILE A 147 -2.67 5.43 18.10
CA ILE A 147 -2.19 6.70 18.66
C ILE A 147 -2.66 6.89 20.10
N VAL A 148 -3.90 6.51 20.41
CA VAL A 148 -4.43 6.60 21.78
C VAL A 148 -3.86 5.50 22.68
N ALA A 149 -3.84 4.25 22.22
CA ALA A 149 -3.49 3.11 23.06
C ALA A 149 -1.97 2.94 23.26
N LYS A 150 -1.16 3.28 22.27
CA LYS A 150 0.31 3.17 22.24
C LYS A 150 0.91 4.38 21.51
N PRO A 151 0.93 5.58 22.15
CA PRO A 151 1.31 6.83 21.50
C PRO A 151 2.68 6.79 20.83
N GLU A 152 3.67 6.14 21.43
CA GLU A 152 5.02 6.01 20.87
C GLU A 152 5.03 5.24 19.54
N VAL A 153 4.27 4.14 19.46
CA VAL A 153 4.13 3.32 18.25
C VAL A 153 3.32 4.06 17.18
N GLY A 154 2.25 4.75 17.60
CA GLY A 154 1.44 5.59 16.72
C GLY A 154 2.24 6.74 16.11
N ALA A 155 3.00 7.47 16.93
CA ALA A 155 3.88 8.55 16.47
C ALA A 155 4.94 8.02 15.50
N LYS A 156 5.58 6.89 15.82
CA LYS A 156 6.55 6.25 14.93
C LYS A 156 5.93 5.87 13.59
N LEU A 157 4.72 5.29 13.58
CA LEU A 157 3.98 4.97 12.35
C LEU A 157 3.73 6.21 11.49
N LEU A 158 3.26 7.31 12.10
CA LEU A 158 3.01 8.58 11.39
C LEU A 158 4.30 9.17 10.79
N VAL A 159 5.41 9.14 11.54
CA VAL A 159 6.72 9.58 11.04
C VAL A 159 7.14 8.76 9.83
N LYS A 160 6.99 7.42 9.87
CA LYS A 160 7.35 6.55 8.75
C LYS A 160 6.49 6.77 7.52
N LEU A 161 5.19 6.97 7.71
CA LEU A 161 4.28 7.28 6.60
C LEU A 161 4.60 8.64 5.98
N THR A 162 4.92 9.64 6.80
CA THR A 162 5.35 10.97 6.33
C THR A 162 6.65 10.89 5.52
N GLN A 163 7.65 10.15 6.03
CA GLN A 163 8.92 9.92 5.33
C GLN A 163 8.71 9.21 3.99
N LEU A 164 7.83 8.22 3.95
CA LEU A 164 7.48 7.48 2.74
C LEU A 164 6.84 8.40 1.70
N LEU A 165 5.85 9.21 2.08
CA LEU A 165 5.21 10.17 1.19
C LEU A 165 6.20 11.22 0.66
N ALA A 166 7.06 11.75 1.54
CA ALA A 166 8.10 12.70 1.15
C ALA A 166 9.10 12.09 0.14
N GLN A 167 9.46 10.81 0.32
CA GLN A 167 10.35 10.12 -0.61
C GLN A 167 9.67 9.87 -1.97
N ARG A 168 8.39 9.50 -1.97
CA ARG A 168 7.60 9.36 -3.21
C ARG A 168 7.49 10.66 -3.98
N LEU A 169 7.25 11.77 -3.29
CA LEU A 169 7.21 13.09 -3.89
C LEU A 169 8.56 13.45 -4.53
N ARG A 170 9.67 13.24 -3.82
CA ARG A 170 11.02 13.45 -4.38
C ARG A 170 11.25 12.61 -5.64
N ASN A 171 10.94 11.32 -5.59
CA ASN A 171 11.11 10.41 -6.72
C ASN A 171 10.29 10.86 -7.94
N THR A 172 9.03 11.21 -7.72
CA THR A 172 8.11 11.68 -8.77
C THR A 172 8.60 13.00 -9.39
N SER A 173 9.01 13.96 -8.55
CA SER A 173 9.59 15.22 -9.01
C SER A 173 10.88 15.01 -9.82
N SER A 174 11.76 14.10 -9.39
CA SER A 174 12.96 13.75 -10.17
C SER A 174 12.63 13.11 -11.51
N GLN A 175 11.61 12.24 -11.57
CA GLN A 175 11.15 11.66 -12.83
C GLN A 175 10.56 12.72 -13.77
N LEU A 176 9.74 13.64 -13.25
CA LEU A 176 9.17 14.73 -14.03
C LEU A 176 10.27 15.63 -14.63
N VAL A 177 11.26 16.03 -13.83
CA VAL A 177 12.41 16.82 -14.31
C VAL A 177 13.16 16.09 -15.42
N ARG A 178 13.34 14.77 -15.31
CA ARG A 178 13.98 13.95 -16.35
C ARG A 178 13.19 13.98 -17.65
N VAL A 179 11.86 13.83 -17.60
CA VAL A 179 10.99 13.87 -18.79
C VAL A 179 10.95 15.25 -19.43
N LEU A 180 10.91 16.32 -18.63
CA LEU A 180 10.93 17.69 -19.15
C LEU A 180 12.26 18.01 -19.86
N ARG A 181 13.39 17.52 -19.34
CA ARG A 181 14.69 17.68 -19.99
C ARG A 181 14.82 16.86 -21.28
N SER A 182 14.23 15.67 -21.36
CA SER A 182 14.31 14.84 -22.56
C SER A 182 13.43 15.33 -23.72
N LYS A 183 12.40 16.15 -23.45
CA LYS A 183 11.55 16.80 -24.49
C LYS A 183 12.11 18.13 -25.01
N ALA A 184 13.16 18.66 -24.37
CA ALA A 184 13.80 19.92 -24.75
C ALA A 184 15.01 19.74 -25.70
N VAL A 185 15.22 18.51 -26.18
CA VAL A 185 16.23 18.11 -27.20
C VAL A 185 15.49 17.55 -28.39
#